data_AF-A0A358C6S0-F1
#
_entry.id   AF-A0A358C6S0-F1
#
_cell.length_a   1.000
_cell.length_b   1.000
_cell.length_c   1.000
_cell.angle_alpha   90.00
_cell.angle_beta   90.00
_cell.angle_gamma   90.00
#
_symmetry.space_group_name_H-M   'P 1'
#
loop_
_entity.id
_entity.type
_entity.pdbx_description
1 polymer ?
#
loop_
_entity_poly.entity_id
_entity_poly.type
_entity_poly.pdbx_seq_one_letter_code
_entity_poly.pdbx_strand_id
1 'polypeptide(L)' 'MPDTAAAPAEPAKASQASVQYQAEPKGTQKCANCIHFIAESNTCKLVEGTISPEGWCTIWTGQT' A
#
# COMPACT_ATOMS: atom_id res chain seq x y z
N MET A 1 -1.47 35.56 1.76
CA MET A 1 -1.30 34.28 2.48
C MET A 1 -1.42 33.17 1.44
N PRO A 2 -0.55 32.16 1.50
CA PRO A 2 -0.12 31.38 0.34
C PRO A 2 -1.24 30.52 -0.23
N ASP A 3 -1.52 30.77 -1.50
CA ASP A 3 -2.27 29.89 -2.39
C ASP A 3 -1.35 28.70 -2.70
N THR A 4 -1.49 27.61 -1.94
CA THR A 4 -0.82 26.34 -2.28
C THR A 4 -1.83 25.52 -3.07
N ALA A 5 -1.66 25.56 -4.40
CA ALA A 5 -2.47 24.85 -5.35
C ALA A 5 -2.47 23.36 -5.03
N ALA A 6 -3.65 22.84 -4.67
CA ALA A 6 -3.89 21.42 -4.50
C ALA A 6 -3.59 20.71 -5.82
N ALA A 7 -2.53 19.90 -5.81
CA ALA A 7 -2.23 18.93 -6.86
C ALA A 7 -3.44 17.99 -7.07
N PRO A 8 -3.63 17.40 -8.26
CA PRO A 8 -4.73 16.49 -8.51
C PRO A 8 -4.71 15.40 -7.43
N ALA A 9 -5.78 15.36 -6.63
CA ALA A 9 -5.98 14.29 -5.67
C ALA A 9 -6.19 13.01 -6.48
N GLU A 10 -5.11 12.29 -6.74
CA GLU A 10 -5.18 10.84 -6.97
C GLU A 10 -6.10 10.26 -5.88
N PRO A 11 -6.89 9.21 -6.18
CA PRO A 11 -7.72 8.56 -5.17
C PRO A 11 -6.86 8.34 -3.93
N ALA A 12 -7.25 8.98 -2.82
CA ALA A 12 -6.42 9.08 -1.63
C ALA A 12 -6.13 7.67 -1.13
N LYS A 13 -4.91 7.20 -1.41
CA LYS A 13 -4.42 5.93 -0.91
C LYS A 13 -4.23 6.08 0.59
N ALA A 14 -4.41 4.99 1.32
CA ALA A 14 -4.18 4.97 2.75
C ALA A 14 -2.66 5.11 3.02
N SER A 15 -2.30 5.88 4.04
CA SER A 15 -0.91 5.93 4.48
C SER A 15 -0.48 4.59 5.08
N GLN A 16 0.80 4.25 5.00
CA GLN A 16 1.34 3.03 5.61
C GLN A 16 1.01 2.92 7.11
N ALA A 17 1.01 4.05 7.81
CA ALA A 17 0.65 4.12 9.23
C ALA A 17 -0.82 3.76 9.48
N SER A 18 -1.75 4.19 8.63
CA SER A 18 -3.19 3.93 8.85
C SER A 18 -3.57 2.47 8.62
N VAL A 19 -2.81 1.74 7.79
CA VAL A 19 -3.03 0.32 7.50
C VAL A 19 -2.10 -0.61 8.27
N GLN A 20 -1.39 -0.07 9.27
CA GLN A 20 -0.38 -0.80 10.05
C GLN A 20 0.55 -1.62 9.15
N TYR A 21 1.04 -0.99 8.09
CA TYR A 21 1.96 -1.64 7.16
C TYR A 21 3.23 -2.06 7.89
N GLN A 22 3.68 -3.26 7.60
CA GLN A 22 4.89 -3.87 8.12
C GLN A 22 5.68 -4.43 6.94
N ALA A 23 7.01 -4.32 7.00
CA ALA A 23 7.90 -4.81 5.95
C ALA A 23 8.05 -6.35 5.96
N GLU A 24 7.55 -7.00 7.01
CA GLU A 24 7.58 -8.44 7.22
C GLU A 24 6.19 -9.08 7.04
N PRO A 25 6.15 -10.36 6.61
CA PRO A 25 4.91 -11.03 6.29
C PRO A 25 4.17 -11.40 7.57
N LYS A 26 2.84 -11.48 7.51
CA LYS A 26 2.02 -11.96 8.62
C LYS A 26 1.66 -13.43 8.40
N GLY A 27 2.58 -14.31 8.77
CA GLY A 27 2.45 -15.75 8.50
C GLY A 27 2.54 -16.03 7.00
N THR A 28 1.45 -16.50 6.40
CA THR A 28 1.36 -16.72 4.94
C THR A 28 0.88 -15.49 4.17
N GLN A 29 0.43 -14.44 4.87
CA GLN A 29 -0.12 -13.24 4.24
C GLN A 29 1.01 -12.25 3.96
N LYS A 30 1.25 -11.96 2.68
CA LYS A 30 2.24 -10.98 2.23
C LYS A 30 1.79 -10.20 1.01
N CYS A 31 2.47 -9.10 0.71
CA CYS A 31 2.13 -8.28 -0.45
C CYS A 31 2.29 -9.07 -1.76
N ALA A 32 3.28 -9.96 -1.86
CA ALA A 32 3.49 -10.82 -3.03
C ALA A 32 2.29 -11.71 -3.38
N ASN A 33 1.44 -12.07 -2.41
CA ASN A 33 0.20 -12.82 -2.63
C ASN A 33 -1.07 -12.00 -2.36
N CYS A 34 -0.98 -10.66 -2.43
CA CYS A 34 -2.10 -9.72 -2.25
C CYS A 34 -2.63 -9.21 -3.59
N ILE A 35 -3.96 -9.15 -3.80
CA ILE A 35 -4.60 -8.65 -5.05
C ILE A 35 -4.29 -7.16 -5.34
N HIS A 36 -3.92 -6.41 -4.31
CA HIS A 36 -3.69 -4.97 -4.37
C HIS A 36 -2.24 -4.60 -4.67
N PHE A 37 -1.31 -5.55 -4.52
CA PHE A 37 0.11 -5.32 -4.77
C PHE A 37 0.40 -5.24 -6.27
N ILE A 38 1.21 -4.27 -6.66
CA ILE A 38 1.66 -4.02 -8.04
C ILE A 38 3.16 -4.33 -8.07
N ALA A 39 3.50 -5.53 -8.54
CA ALA A 39 4.87 -6.02 -8.53
C ALA A 39 5.80 -5.21 -9.45
N GLU A 40 5.29 -4.66 -10.56
CA GLU A 40 6.10 -3.90 -11.52
C GLU A 40 6.71 -2.62 -10.91
N SER A 41 6.03 -2.03 -9.92
CA SER A 41 6.44 -0.77 -9.29
C SER A 41 6.74 -0.89 -7.80
N ASN A 42 6.59 -2.07 -7.20
CA ASN A 42 6.64 -2.26 -5.75
C ASN A 42 5.72 -1.27 -5.01
N THR A 43 4.48 -1.14 -5.47
CA THR A 43 3.46 -0.27 -4.86
C THR A 43 2.17 -1.03 -4.59
N CYS A 44 1.20 -0.39 -3.95
CA CYS A 44 -0.14 -0.94 -3.72
C CYS A 44 -1.20 0.00 -4.31
N LYS A 45 -2.29 -0.58 -4.81
CA LYS A 45 -3.46 0.18 -5.30
C LYS A 45 -4.10 1.03 -4.21
N LEU A 46 -3.98 0.60 -2.95
CA LEU A 46 -4.66 1.20 -1.79
C LEU A 46 -3.71 1.85 -0.78
N VAL A 47 -2.40 1.61 -0.84
CA VAL A 47 -1.43 2.11 0.15
C VAL A 47 -0.40 2.99 -0.53
N GLU A 48 -0.12 4.14 0.05
CA GLU A 48 0.91 5.08 -0.40
C GLU A 48 2.32 4.56 -0.10
N GLY A 49 3.28 5.04 -0.89
CA GLY A 49 4.70 4.71 -0.72
C GLY A 49 5.09 3.35 -1.30
N THR A 50 6.33 2.97 -1.03
CA THR A 50 6.93 1.72 -1.50
C THR A 50 6.50 0.54 -0.65
N ILE A 51 6.10 -0.54 -1.30
CA ILE A 51 5.58 -1.76 -0.70
C ILE A 51 6.54 -2.91 -1.01
N SER A 52 7.01 -3.58 0.03
CA SER A 52 7.84 -4.77 -0.08
C SER A 52 6.98 -5.96 -0.47
N PRO A 53 7.42 -6.85 -1.38
CA PRO A 53 6.72 -8.11 -1.65
C PRO A 53 6.57 -9.00 -0.41
N GLU A 54 7.50 -8.90 0.54
CA GLU A 54 7.42 -9.60 1.82
C GLU A 54 6.65 -8.82 2.89
N GLY A 55 6.16 -7.61 2.59
CA GLY A 55 5.40 -6.80 3.53
C GLY A 55 3.97 -7.30 3.77
N TRP A 56 3.26 -6.69 4.71
CA TRP A 56 1.84 -6.95 4.98
C TRP A 56 1.16 -5.68 5.52
N CYS A 57 -0.16 -5.55 5.33
CA CYS A 57 -0.97 -4.49 5.93
C CYS A 57 -2.35 -5.02 6.29
N THR A 58 -3.11 -4.30 7.13
CA THR A 58 -4.42 -4.72 7.63
C THR A 58 -5.48 -4.89 6.55
N ILE A 59 -5.32 -4.19 5.43
CA ILE A 59 -6.21 -4.27 4.25
C ILE A 59 -5.77 -5.35 3.25
N TRP A 60 -4.83 -6.21 3.63
CA TRP A 60 -4.40 -7.34 2.81
C TRP A 60 -5.59 -8.18 2.35
N THR A 61 -5.60 -8.55 1.07
CA THR A 61 -6.61 -9.43 0.49
C THR A 61 -5.89 -10.43 -0.41
N GLY A 62 -5.91 -11.70 -0.03
CA GLY A 62 -5.22 -12.76 -0.74
C GLY A 62 -5.72 -12.94 -2.17
N GLN A 63 -4.79 -13.19 -3.09
CA GLN A 63 -5.13 -13.72 -4.41
C GLN A 63 -5.52 -15.20 -4.21
N THR A 64 -6.82 -15.50 -4.22
CA THR A 64 -7.32 -16.87 -4.36
C THR A 64 -6.89 -17.46 -5.69
#